data_AF-A0A940IYU0-F1
#
_entry.id   AF-A0A940IYU0-F1
#
_cell.length_a   1.000
_cell.length_b   1.000
_cell.length_c   1.000
_cell.angle_alpha   90.00
_cell.angle_beta   90.00
_cell.angle_gamma   90.00
#
_symmetry.space_group_name_H-M   'P 1'
#
loop_
_entity.id
_entity.type
_entity.pdbx_description
1 polymer ?
#
loop_
_entity_poly.entity_id
_entity_poly.type
_entity_poly.pdbx_seq_one_letter_code
_entity_poly.pdbx_strand_id
1 'polypeptide(L)'
;MRTIQFLGLISAVFAVISLYVLLSPITPDSSASSASAVGLALMFIVAPAFGFSALLLIPSSIALINSKLREKTYFNGKFWYSIWGINSILCLGYVIAAVYIGYLYLTSSTGN
;
A
#
# COMPACT_ATOMS: atom_id res chain seq x y z
N MET A 1 -17.82 -5.19 1.07
CA MET A 1 -16.57 -5.80 0.54
C MET A 1 -16.14 -5.22 -0.79
N ARG A 2 -17.01 -5.19 -1.82
CA ARG A 2 -16.71 -4.56 -3.12
C ARG A 2 -16.14 -3.14 -3.01
N THR A 3 -16.82 -2.25 -2.28
CA THR A 3 -16.37 -0.87 -2.05
C THR A 3 -15.03 -0.78 -1.33
N ILE A 4 -14.78 -1.65 -0.35
CA ILE A 4 -13.54 -1.65 0.43
C ILE A 4 -12.36 -2.09 -0.45
N GLN A 5 -12.53 -3.15 -1.23
CA GLN A 5 -11.54 -3.64 -2.18
C GLN A 5 -11.23 -2.58 -3.26
N PHE A 6 -12.26 -1.88 -3.75
CA PHE A 6 -12.09 -0.86 -4.77
C PHE A 6 -11.43 0.41 -4.21
N LEU A 7 -11.86 0.87 -3.02
CA LEU A 7 -11.29 2.04 -2.35
C LEU A 7 -9.84 1.81 -1.95
N GLY A 8 -9.53 0.62 -1.41
CA GLY A 8 -8.15 0.24 -1.10
C GLY A 8 -7.27 0.25 -2.35
N LEU A 9 -7.76 -0.28 -3.48
CA LEU A 9 -7.03 -0.25 -4.75
C LEU A 9 -6.81 1.18 -5.26
N ILE A 10 -7.83 2.04 -5.24
CA ILE A 10 -7.70 3.45 -5.63
C ILE A 10 -6.68 4.17 -4.74
N SER A 11 -6.73 3.95 -3.42
CA SER A 11 -5.78 4.52 -2.48
C SER A 11 -4.34 4.07 -2.79
N ALA A 12 -4.15 2.79 -3.15
CA ALA A 12 -2.83 2.28 -3.55
C ALA A 12 -2.35 2.96 -4.85
N VAL A 13 -3.21 3.08 -5.85
CA VAL A 13 -2.88 3.75 -7.12
C VAL A 13 -2.54 5.23 -6.89
N PHE A 14 -3.33 5.93 -6.07
CA PHE A 14 -3.05 7.30 -5.67
C PHE A 14 -1.67 7.41 -5.01
N ALA A 15 -1.37 6.55 -4.05
CA ALA A 15 -0.08 6.54 -3.36
C ALA A 15 1.10 6.30 -4.32
N VAL A 16 0.96 5.39 -5.29
CA VAL A 16 1.98 5.13 -6.33
C VAL A 16 2.18 6.35 -7.23
N ILE A 17 1.09 6.99 -7.67
CA ILE A 17 1.17 8.19 -8.51
C ILE A 17 1.84 9.33 -7.74
N SER A 18 1.42 9.57 -6.49
CA SER A 18 2.04 10.58 -5.63
C SER A 18 3.51 10.31 -5.39
N LEU A 19 3.89 9.05 -5.15
CA LEU A 19 5.28 8.64 -5.00
C LEU A 19 6.09 8.99 -6.25
N TYR A 20 5.61 8.59 -7.44
CA TYR A 20 6.29 8.88 -8.70
C TYR A 20 6.44 10.39 -8.96
N VAL A 21 5.36 11.15 -8.75
CA VAL A 21 5.38 12.62 -8.97
C VAL A 21 6.37 13.29 -8.01
N LEU A 22 6.42 12.87 -6.74
CA LEU A 22 7.32 13.43 -5.74
C LEU A 22 8.79 13.05 -5.97
N LEU A 23 9.08 11.83 -6.44
CA LEU A 23 10.46 11.37 -6.67
C LEU A 23 11.01 11.75 -8.05
N SER A 24 10.17 11.90 -9.08
CA SER A 24 10.63 12.19 -10.44
C SER A 24 11.54 13.43 -10.59
N PRO A 25 11.37 14.54 -9.82
CA PRO A 25 12.29 15.68 -9.92
C PRO A 25 13.56 15.54 -9.07
N ILE A 26 13.71 14.49 -8.25
CA ILE A 26 14.87 14.32 -7.37
C ILE A 26 16.02 13.65 -8.13
N THR A 27 17.09 14.41 -8.31
CA THR A 27 18.37 13.98 -8.88
C THR A 27 19.48 13.95 -7.81
N PRO A 28 20.63 13.31 -8.06
CA PRO A 28 21.76 13.31 -7.12
C PRO A 28 22.26 14.73 -6.76
N ASP A 29 22.10 15.69 -7.67
CA ASP A 29 22.49 17.10 -7.49
C ASP A 29 21.40 17.95 -6.80
N SER A 30 20.31 17.34 -6.36
CA SER A 30 19.23 18.05 -5.68
C SER A 30 19.68 18.59 -4.33
N SER A 31 19.33 19.85 -4.04
CA SER A 31 19.61 20.49 -2.75
C SER A 31 19.07 19.69 -1.56
N ALA A 32 19.75 19.73 -0.42
CA ALA A 32 19.29 19.07 0.81
C ALA A 32 17.86 19.50 1.22
N SER A 33 17.49 20.76 0.93
CA SER A 33 16.15 21.30 1.18
C SER A 33 15.06 20.63 0.33
N SER A 34 15.30 20.39 -0.97
CA SER A 34 14.31 19.73 -1.84
C SER A 34 14.17 18.24 -1.51
N ALA A 35 15.28 17.56 -1.21
CA ALA A 35 15.26 16.19 -0.72
C ALA A 35 14.48 16.06 0.60
N SER A 36 14.67 17.01 1.52
CA SER A 36 13.94 17.05 2.80
C SER A 36 12.45 17.30 2.60
N ALA A 37 12.07 18.21 1.69
CA ALA A 37 10.67 18.48 1.37
C ALA A 37 9.96 17.25 0.80
N VAL A 38 10.63 16.51 -0.09
CA VAL A 38 10.12 15.23 -0.59
C VAL A 38 10.02 14.21 0.53
N GLY A 39 11.02 14.11 1.41
CA GLY A 39 10.98 13.25 2.59
C GLY A 39 9.76 13.51 3.49
N LEU A 40 9.42 14.77 3.74
CA LEU A 40 8.21 15.15 4.48
C LEU A 40 6.93 14.73 3.75
N ALA A 41 6.86 14.96 2.44
CA ALA A 41 5.71 14.54 1.65
C ALA A 41 5.54 13.01 1.64
N LEU A 42 6.65 12.26 1.61
CA LEU A 42 6.62 10.80 1.74
C LEU A 42 6.06 10.36 3.10
N MET A 43 6.48 11.01 4.18
CA MET A 43 6.07 10.68 5.54
C MET A 43 4.60 11.01 5.82
N PHE A 44 4.09 12.14 5.32
CA PHE A 44 2.76 12.64 5.67
C PHE A 44 1.67 12.40 4.61
N ILE A 45 2.06 12.08 3.38
CA ILE A 45 1.10 11.85 2.27
C ILE A 45 1.19 10.41 1.79
N VAL A 46 2.37 9.97 1.36
CA VAL A 46 2.53 8.68 0.67
C VAL A 46 2.43 7.50 1.64
N ALA A 47 3.19 7.51 2.74
CA ALA A 47 3.17 6.44 3.71
C ALA A 47 1.78 6.25 4.36
N PRO A 48 1.06 7.31 4.78
CA PRO A 48 -0.31 7.18 5.30
C PRO A 48 -1.30 6.68 4.24
N ALA A 49 -1.16 7.08 2.97
CA ALA A 49 -2.02 6.58 1.89
C ALA A 49 -1.81 5.08 1.63
N PHE A 50 -0.57 4.59 1.65
CA PHE A 50 -0.28 3.16 1.60
C PHE A 50 -0.76 2.42 2.86
N GLY A 51 -0.57 3.02 4.05
CA GLY A 51 -1.05 2.45 5.31
C GLY A 51 -2.58 2.30 5.33
N PHE A 52 -3.31 3.33 4.90
CA PHE A 52 -4.76 3.29 4.76
C PHE A 52 -5.21 2.22 3.77
N SER A 53 -4.55 2.12 2.61
CA SER A 53 -4.82 1.06 1.64
C SER A 53 -4.60 -0.33 2.23
N ALA A 54 -3.47 -0.55 2.92
CA ALA A 54 -3.15 -1.83 3.56
C ALA A 54 -4.19 -2.23 4.61
N LEU A 55 -4.62 -1.28 5.45
CA LEU A 55 -5.65 -1.50 6.48
C LEU A 55 -7.00 -1.90 5.88
N LEU A 56 -7.33 -1.44 4.67
CA LEU A 56 -8.54 -1.85 3.96
C LEU A 56 -8.35 -3.19 3.23
N LEU A 57 -7.24 -3.35 2.51
CA LEU A 57 -7.02 -4.48 1.61
C LEU A 57 -6.70 -5.78 2.35
N ILE A 58 -5.87 -5.76 3.39
CA ILE A 58 -5.45 -6.98 4.10
C ILE A 58 -6.65 -7.71 4.73
N PRO A 59 -7.42 -7.12 5.65
CA PRO A 59 -8.53 -7.82 6.28
C PRO A 59 -9.63 -8.17 5.29
N SER A 60 -9.93 -7.30 4.32
CA SER A 60 -10.97 -7.60 3.33
C SER A 60 -10.58 -8.70 2.34
N SER A 61 -9.30 -8.80 1.97
CA SER A 61 -8.82 -9.87 1.09
C SER A 61 -8.79 -11.22 1.81
N ILE A 62 -8.42 -11.24 3.09
CA ILE A 62 -8.51 -12.45 3.94
C ILE A 62 -9.98 -12.87 4.11
N ALA A 63 -10.87 -11.92 4.39
CA ALA A 63 -12.30 -12.20 4.55
C ALA A 63 -12.95 -12.81 3.30
N LEU A 64 -12.47 -12.44 2.10
CA LEU A 64 -12.95 -12.97 0.81
C LEU A 64 -12.47 -14.39 0.49
N ILE A 65 -11.51 -14.95 1.22
CA ILE A 65 -11.15 -16.38 1.10
C ILE A 65 -12.38 -17.25 1.42
N ASN A 66 -13.19 -16.84 2.39
CA ASN A 66 -14.41 -17.53 2.77
C ASN A 66 -15.50 -17.39 1.69
N SER A 67 -15.86 -18.51 1.05
CA SER A 67 -16.88 -18.56 -0.01
C SER A 67 -18.26 -18.07 0.46
N LYS A 68 -18.65 -18.37 1.70
CA LYS A 68 -19.93 -17.90 2.27
C LYS A 68 -19.98 -16.37 2.35
N LEU A 69 -18.84 -15.74 2.65
CA LEU A 69 -18.77 -14.29 2.75
C LEU A 69 -18.79 -13.62 1.37
N ARG A 70 -18.17 -14.26 0.36
CA ARG A 70 -18.26 -13.83 -1.04
C ARG A 70 -19.69 -13.80 -1.53
N GLU A 71 -20.44 -14.87 -1.31
CA GLU A 71 -21.85 -14.95 -1.70
C GLU A 71 -22.69 -13.88 -0.98
N LYS A 72 -22.55 -13.75 0.35
CA LYS A 72 -23.29 -12.76 1.15
C LYS A 72 -22.99 -11.31 0.76
N THR A 73 -21.79 -11.03 0.27
CA THR A 73 -21.37 -9.67 -0.12
C THR A 73 -21.48 -9.44 -1.62
N TYR A 74 -22.13 -10.37 -2.33
CA TYR A 74 -22.25 -10.40 -3.79
C TYR A 74 -20.89 -10.32 -4.49
N PHE A 75 -19.78 -10.70 -3.86
CA PHE A 75 -18.45 -10.63 -4.45
C PHE A 75 -18.25 -11.80 -5.44
N ASN A 76 -18.93 -11.70 -6.58
CA ASN A 76 -19.01 -12.73 -7.61
C ASN A 76 -18.82 -12.11 -8.99
N GLY A 77 -18.19 -12.85 -9.89
CA GLY A 77 -17.94 -12.45 -11.29
C GLY A 77 -16.45 -12.19 -11.58
N LYS A 78 -16.05 -12.37 -12.84
CA LYS A 78 -14.65 -12.31 -13.28
C LYS A 78 -13.96 -11.00 -12.88
N PHE A 79 -14.64 -9.87 -13.04
CA PHE A 79 -14.12 -8.55 -12.68
C PHE A 79 -13.74 -8.44 -11.20
N TRP A 80 -14.62 -8.86 -10.29
CA TRP A 80 -14.36 -8.80 -8.84
C TRP A 80 -13.26 -9.77 -8.43
N TYR A 81 -13.22 -10.96 -9.04
CA TYR A 81 -12.12 -11.89 -8.82
C TYR A 81 -10.76 -11.35 -9.30
N SER A 82 -10.72 -10.65 -10.43
CA SER A 82 -9.50 -9.97 -10.88
C SER A 82 -9.05 -8.88 -9.92
N ILE A 83 -9.97 -8.03 -9.43
CA ILE A 83 -9.65 -7.01 -8.42
C ILE A 83 -9.09 -7.66 -7.16
N TRP A 84 -9.74 -8.71 -6.68
CA TRP A 84 -9.28 -9.42 -5.48
C TRP A 84 -7.90 -10.05 -5.68
N GLY A 85 -7.62 -10.59 -6.87
CA GLY A 85 -6.29 -11.10 -7.22
C GLY A 85 -5.22 -10.01 -7.16
N ILE A 86 -5.45 -8.86 -7.79
CA ILE A 86 -4.54 -7.70 -7.75
C ILE A 86 -4.33 -7.24 -6.30
N ASN A 87 -5.41 -7.07 -5.54
CA ASN A 87 -5.35 -6.65 -4.16
C ASN A 87 -4.64 -7.66 -3.26
N SER A 88 -4.75 -8.96 -3.55
CA SER A 88 -4.01 -10.01 -2.84
C SER A 88 -2.51 -9.90 -3.08
N ILE A 89 -2.07 -9.59 -4.31
CA ILE A 89 -0.66 -9.31 -4.62
C ILE A 89 -0.18 -8.07 -3.88
N LEU A 90 -0.98 -6.99 -3.85
CA LEU A 90 -0.67 -5.79 -3.07
C LEU A 90 -0.54 -6.10 -1.57
N CYS A 91 -1.41 -6.96 -1.01
CA CYS A 91 -1.32 -7.39 0.38
C CYS A 91 0.02 -8.08 0.68
N LEU A 92 0.49 -8.96 -0.21
CA LEU A 92 1.81 -9.57 -0.07
C LEU A 92 2.92 -8.50 -0.10
N GLY A 93 2.81 -7.54 -1.01
CA GLY A 93 3.72 -6.39 -1.07
C GLY A 93 3.77 -5.60 0.25
N TYR A 94 2.62 -5.31 0.86
CA TYR A 94 2.55 -4.63 2.15
C TYR A 94 3.19 -5.43 3.28
N VAL A 95 2.96 -6.74 3.33
CA VAL A 95 3.58 -7.62 4.34
C VAL A 95 5.10 -7.63 4.17
N ILE A 96 5.59 -7.78 2.94
CA ILE A 96 7.04 -7.75 2.65
C ILE A 96 7.65 -6.41 3.06
N ALA A 97 7.02 -5.30 2.69
CA ALA A 97 7.49 -3.96 3.05
C ALA A 97 7.53 -3.76 4.57
N ALA A 98 6.49 -4.19 5.29
CA ALA A 98 6.44 -4.08 6.75
C ALA A 98 7.54 -4.92 7.43
N VAL A 99 7.75 -6.16 6.97
CA VAL A 99 8.81 -7.04 7.48
C VAL A 99 10.20 -6.44 7.20
N TYR A 100 10.41 -5.90 5.99
CA TYR A 100 11.67 -5.28 5.61
C TYR A 100 11.99 -4.04 6.45
N ILE A 101 11.02 -3.15 6.65
CA ILE A 101 11.18 -1.97 7.50
C ILE A 101 11.46 -2.39 8.96
N GLY A 102 10.74 -3.39 9.48
CA GLY A 102 11.00 -3.96 10.80
C GLY A 102 12.41 -4.54 10.94
N TYR A 103 12.89 -5.25 9.92
CA TYR A 103 14.26 -5.77 9.87
C TYR A 103 15.31 -4.66 9.89
N LEU A 104 15.15 -3.61 9.07
CA LEU A 104 16.05 -2.46 9.07
C LEU A 104 16.08 -1.77 10.43
N TYR A 105 14.93 -1.60 11.06
CA TYR A 105 14.82 -0.99 12.39
C TYR A 105 15.56 -1.80 13.45
N LEU A 106 15.34 -3.11 13.50
CA LEU A 106 16.03 -4.00 14.45
C LEU A 106 17.55 -4.04 14.21
N THR A 107 17.99 -4.08 12.95
CA THR A 107 19.41 -4.10 12.58
C THR A 107 20.09 -2.78 12.97
N SER A 108 19.45 -1.64 12.68
CA SER A 108 19.97 -0.31 13.04
C SER A 108 20.01 -0.11 14.56
N SER A 109 19.02 -0.67 15.28
CA SER A 109 18.97 -0.62 16.74
C SER A 109 20.00 -1.51 17.43
N THR A 110 20.53 -2.53 16.74
CA THR A 110 21.56 -3.43 17.29
C THR A 110 22.99 -2.91 17.00
N GLY A 111 23.12 -2.00 16.03
CA GLY A 111 24.39 -1.35 15.66
C GLY A 111 24.70 -0.04 16.39
N ASN A 112 23.78 0.43 17.24
CA ASN A 112 23.97 1.53 18.20
C ASN A 112 24.08 0.98 19.62
#